data_AF-A0A231R9R8-F1
#
_entry.id   AF-A0A231R9R8-F1
#
_cell.length_a   1.000
_cell.length_b   1.000
_cell.length_c   1.000
_cell.angle_alpha   90.00
_cell.angle_beta   90.00
_cell.angle_gamma   90.00
#
_symmetry.space_group_name_H-M   'P 1'
#
loop_
_entity.id
_entity.type
_entity.pdbx_description
1 polymer ?
#
loop_
_entity_poly.entity_id
_entity_poly.type
_entity_poly.pdbx_seq_one_letter_code
_entity_poly.pdbx_strand_id
1 'polypeptide(L)' 'MSDLTIVYRTHQVWVKPGHRLFAYLEQACQNAKNLYNTTNFYIRQVFTSFGRNEPLQPLQQQVMNTLKTQLEA' A
#
# COMPACT_ATOMS: atom_id res chain seq x y z
N MET A 1 12.24 -35.49 9.63
CA MET A 1 11.32 -34.67 8.84
C MET A 1 12.10 -33.45 8.38
N SER A 2 12.53 -33.43 7.11
CA SER A 2 13.23 -32.28 6.53
C SER A 2 12.21 -31.17 6.27
N ASP A 3 12.37 -30.03 6.93
CA ASP A 3 11.58 -28.82 6.66
C ASP A 3 11.71 -28.44 5.19
N LEU A 4 10.59 -28.46 4.46
CA LEU A 4 10.49 -27.91 3.11
C LEU A 4 10.50 -26.39 3.20
N THR A 5 11.69 -25.82 3.37
CA THR A 5 11.90 -24.37 3.25
C THR A 5 11.71 -23.99 1.79
N ILE A 6 10.56 -23.39 1.47
CA ILE A 6 10.30 -22.84 0.14
C ILE A 6 11.23 -21.63 -0.05
N VAL A 7 12.31 -21.85 -0.81
CA VAL A 7 13.22 -20.76 -1.19
C VAL A 7 12.63 -20.04 -2.39
N TYR A 8 12.04 -18.87 -2.14
CA TYR A 8 11.62 -17.96 -3.21
C TYR A 8 12.86 -17.40 -3.91
N ARG A 9 12.99 -17.65 -5.21
CA ARG A 9 14.03 -17.03 -6.03
C ARG A 9 13.50 -15.75 -6.64
N THR A 10 14.10 -14.63 -6.26
CA THR A 10 13.76 -13.32 -6.82
C THR A 10 14.72 -12.99 -7.97
N HIS A 11 14.18 -12.64 -9.13
CA HIS A 11 14.98 -12.14 -10.25
C HIS A 11 14.86 -10.63 -10.32
N GLN A 12 15.99 -9.93 -10.47
CA GLN A 12 16.03 -8.50 -10.71
C GLN A 12 16.41 -8.23 -12.16
N VAL A 13 15.51 -7.59 -12.90
CA VAL A 13 15.76 -7.16 -14.28
C VAL A 13 15.86 -5.65 -14.29
N TRP A 14 17.00 -5.12 -14.74
CA TRP A 14 17.20 -3.68 -14.82
C TRP A 14 16.81 -3.17 -16.21
N VAL A 15 15.76 -2.36 -16.27
CA VAL A 15 15.32 -1.72 -17.52
C VAL A 15 15.90 -0.32 -17.59
N LYS A 16 16.72 -0.05 -18.60
CA LYS A 16 17.41 1.24 -18.78
C LYS A 16 16.52 2.28 -19.46
N PRO A 17 16.73 3.59 -19.17
CA PRO A 17 16.16 4.67 -19.97
C PRO A 17 16.54 4.47 -21.45
N GLY A 18 15.56 4.43 -22.34
CA GLY A 18 15.72 4.11 -23.77
C GLY A 18 15.09 2.77 -24.20
N HIS A 19 14.76 1.89 -23.26
CA HIS A 19 13.96 0.71 -23.58
C HIS A 19 12.48 1.10 -23.84
N ARG A 20 11.82 0.50 -24.83
CA ARG A 20 10.43 0.83 -25.22
C ARG A 20 9.41 0.73 -24.08
N LEU A 21 9.68 -0.13 -23.08
CA LEU A 21 8.81 -0.34 -21.92
C LEU A 21 9.21 0.48 -20.70
N PHE A 22 10.29 1.27 -20.76
CA PHE A 22 10.83 1.95 -19.59
C PHE A 22 9.78 2.84 -18.91
N ALA A 23 9.14 3.74 -19.67
CA ALA A 23 8.13 4.66 -19.13
C ALA A 23 6.94 3.93 -18.47
N TYR A 24 6.47 2.84 -19.09
CA TYR A 24 5.40 2.01 -18.53
C TYR A 24 5.82 1.39 -17.19
N LEU A 25 7.01 0.79 -17.14
CA LEU A 25 7.50 0.12 -15.94
C LEU A 25 7.84 1.11 -14.82
N GLU A 26 8.36 2.28 -15.16
CA GLU A 26 8.59 3.37 -14.21
C GLU A 26 7.28 3.83 -13.56
N GLN A 27 6.24 4.06 -14.37
CA GLN A 27 4.91 4.42 -13.86
C GLN A 27 4.32 3.30 -12.99
N ALA A 28 4.47 2.04 -13.41
CA ALA A 28 3.99 0.90 -12.63
C ALA A 28 4.70 0.81 -11.27
N CYS A 29 6.01 1.00 -11.21
CA CYS A 29 6.78 1.05 -9.97
C CYS A 29 6.32 2.19 -9.06
N GLN A 30 6.08 3.39 -9.62
CA GLN A 30 5.59 4.53 -8.86
C GLN A 30 4.18 4.27 -8.31
N ASN A 31 3.29 3.70 -9.11
CA ASN A 31 1.94 3.34 -8.68
C ASN A 31 1.96 2.28 -7.57
N ALA A 32 2.80 1.25 -7.70
CA ALA A 32 2.96 0.23 -6.67
C ALA A 32 3.46 0.83 -5.34
N LYS A 33 4.45 1.75 -5.41
CA LYS A 33 4.93 2.48 -4.24
C LYS A 33 3.84 3.33 -3.59
N ASN A 34 3.06 4.04 -4.42
CA ASN A 34 1.94 4.86 -3.95
C ASN A 34 0.88 3.98 -3.26
N LEU A 35 0.51 2.86 -3.87
CA LEU A 35 -0.44 1.91 -3.29
C LEU A 35 0.06 1.39 -1.94
N TYR A 36 1.32 0.94 -1.87
CA TYR A 36 1.91 0.47 -0.62
C TYR A 36 1.88 1.54 0.49
N ASN A 37 2.26 2.77 0.17
CA ASN A 37 2.28 3.86 1.13
C ASN A 37 0.87 4.26 1.58
N THR A 38 -0.07 4.38 0.65
CA THR A 38 -1.47 4.71 0.95
C THR A 38 -2.12 3.62 1.80
N THR A 39 -1.93 2.34 1.46
CA THR A 39 -2.46 1.23 2.27
C THR A 39 -1.91 1.26 3.70
N ASN A 40 -0.60 1.43 3.87
CA ASN A 40 0.01 1.56 5.20
C ASN A 40 -0.48 2.79 5.97
N PHE A 41 -0.72 3.90 5.27
CA PHE A 41 -1.32 5.08 5.86
C PHE A 41 -2.73 4.77 6.38
N TYR A 42 -3.59 4.13 5.58
CA TYR A 42 -4.95 3.75 5.97
C TYR A 42 -4.96 2.79 7.15
N ILE A 43 -4.14 1.73 7.10
CA ILE A 43 -3.96 0.79 8.22
C ILE A 43 -3.64 1.56 9.49
N ARG A 44 -2.64 2.45 9.45
CA ARG A 44 -2.25 3.25 10.61
C ARG A 44 -3.40 4.15 11.10
N GLN A 45 -4.11 4.85 10.22
CA GLN A 45 -5.22 5.70 10.63
C GLN A 45 -6.32 4.90 11.33
N VAL A 46 -6.69 3.74 10.77
CA VAL A 46 -7.71 2.85 11.36
C VAL A 46 -7.26 2.39 12.75
N PHE A 47 -6.08 1.78 12.87
CA PHE A 47 -5.62 1.24 14.16
C PHE A 47 -5.38 2.31 15.22
N THR A 48 -4.94 3.51 14.83
CA THR A 48 -4.72 4.62 15.78
C THR A 48 -5.99 5.36 16.16
N SER A 49 -7.07 5.21 15.37
CA SER A 49 -8.40 5.73 15.69
C SER A 49 -9.23 4.77 16.53
N PHE A 50 -8.92 3.46 16.49
CA PHE A 50 -9.66 2.42 17.18
C PHE A 50 -9.56 2.56 18.71
N GLY A 51 -10.71 2.51 19.40
CA GLY A 51 -10.77 2.54 20.86
C GLY A 51 -10.48 3.90 21.52
N ARG A 52 -10.42 4.99 20.73
CA ARG A 52 -10.27 6.34 21.30
C ARG A 52 -11.61 6.86 21.82
N ASN A 53 -11.57 7.45 23.02
CA ASN A 53 -12.69 8.21 23.60
C ASN A 53 -12.59 9.72 23.31
N GLU A 54 -11.53 10.16 22.63
CA GLU A 54 -11.29 11.53 22.21
C GLU A 54 -11.69 11.74 20.74
N PRO A 55 -11.95 12.99 20.31
CA PRO A 55 -12.17 13.29 18.91
C PRO A 55 -11.01 12.82 18.03
N LEU A 56 -11.35 12.24 16.88
CA LEU A 56 -10.36 11.79 15.90
C LEU A 56 -9.61 12.99 15.31
N GLN A 57 -8.33 12.80 15.02
CA GLN A 57 -7.58 13.77 14.25
C GLN A 57 -8.19 13.92 12.84
N PRO A 58 -8.04 15.09 12.18
CA PRO A 58 -8.66 15.32 10.87
C PRO A 58 -8.37 14.24 9.82
N LEU A 59 -7.14 13.75 9.77
CA LEU A 59 -6.74 12.69 8.83
C LEU A 59 -7.34 11.33 9.18
N GLN A 60 -7.45 11.01 10.47
CA GLN A 60 -8.15 9.80 10.92
C GLN A 60 -9.62 9.88 10.52
N GLN A 61 -10.28 11.01 10.82
CA GLN A 61 -11.68 11.22 10.48
C GLN A 61 -11.92 11.13 8.97
N GLN A 62 -11.04 11.74 8.16
CA GLN A 62 -11.12 11.67 6.70
C GLN A 62 -11.05 10.22 6.20
N VAL A 63 -10.10 9.43 6.72
CA VAL A 63 -9.96 8.02 6.33
C VAL A 63 -11.19 7.21 6.76
N MET A 64 -11.67 7.38 8.00
CA MET A 64 -12.85 6.66 8.49
C MET A 64 -14.11 7.01 7.69
N ASN A 65 -14.31 8.28 7.34
CA ASN A 65 -15.42 8.72 6.48
C ASN A 65 -15.32 8.10 5.08
N THR A 66 -14.11 8.10 4.51
CA THR A 66 -13.88 7.52 3.17
C THR A 66 -14.18 6.03 3.16
N LEU A 67 -13.71 5.28 4.16
CA LEU A 67 -13.98 3.85 4.29
C LEU A 67 -15.47 3.57 4.46
N LYS A 68 -16.15 4.34 5.30
CA LYS A 68 -17.61 4.23 5.49
C LYS A 68 -18.35 4.40 4.17
N THR A 69 -18.07 5.47 3.43
CA THR A 69 -18.68 5.74 2.12
C THR A 69 -18.47 4.62 1.11
N GLN A 70 -17.29 3.99 1.09
CA GLN A 70 -16.95 2.95 0.10
C GLN A 70 -17.42 1.54 0.48
N LEU A 71 -17.64 1.27 1.77
CA LEU A 71 -18.13 -0.03 2.26
C LEU A 71 -19.66 -0.09 2.33
N GLU A 72 -20.32 1.07 2.45
CA GLU A 72 -21.79 1.18 2.48
C GLU A 72 -22.40 1.46 1.09
N ALA A 73 -21.57 1.67 0.06
CA ALA A 73 -21.99 1.84 -1.34
C ALA A 73 -22.18 0.50 -2.05
#